data_AF-A0A941NEZ9-F1
#
_entry.id   AF-A0A941NEZ9-F1
#
_cell.length_a   1.000
_cell.length_b   1.000
_cell.length_c   1.000
_cell.angle_alpha   90.00
_cell.angle_beta   90.00
_cell.angle_gamma   90.00
#
_symmetry.space_group_name_H-M   'P 1'
#
loop_
_entity.id
_entity.type
_entity.pdbx_description
1 polymer ?
#
loop_
_entity_poly.entity_id
_entity_poly.type
_entity_poly.pdbx_seq_one_letter_code
_entity_poly.pdbx_strand_id
1 'polypeptide(L)'
;GDDLEAGLAESALYKRTFRNCAIISGLIERRSLTAEKTGRQVTFSSDLIYDVLREHEPDHILLRATYEDAATGLLDIGRLSGALTRVKGNITLRALDRVSPLAVPALLEISKEMVAGEAHEDILHEAEEVLIAEAMAVD
;
A
#
# COMPACT_ATOMS: atom_id res chain seq x y z
N GLY A 1 9.83 -9.75 -13.31
CA GLY A 1 10.77 -9.21 -12.31
C GLY A 1 10.79 -7.73 -12.50
N ASP A 2 11.32 -7.30 -13.65
CA ASP A 2 11.40 -5.91 -14.10
C ASP A 2 10.07 -5.13 -14.00
N ASP A 3 8.96 -5.68 -14.52
CA ASP A 3 7.67 -4.96 -14.48
C ASP A 3 7.12 -4.73 -13.06
N LEU A 4 7.40 -5.64 -12.12
CA LEU A 4 6.98 -5.49 -10.73
C LEU A 4 7.82 -4.41 -10.05
N GLU A 5 9.12 -4.42 -10.28
CA GLU A 5 10.05 -3.47 -9.71
C GLU A 5 9.80 -2.05 -10.24
N ALA A 6 9.55 -1.92 -11.54
CA ALA A 6 9.14 -0.65 -12.16
C ALA A 6 7.80 -0.15 -11.60
N GLY A 7 6.80 -1.03 -11.46
CA GLY A 7 5.50 -0.66 -10.89
C GLY A 7 5.59 -0.27 -9.40
N LEU A 8 6.45 -0.94 -8.63
CA LEU A 8 6.69 -0.63 -7.23
C LEU A 8 7.47 0.66 -7.04
N ALA A 9 8.38 1.00 -7.96
CA ALA A 9 9.13 2.26 -7.92
C ALA A 9 8.22 3.49 -8.04
N GLU A 10 7.07 3.38 -8.71
CA GLU A 10 6.06 4.45 -8.76
C GLU A 10 5.12 4.47 -7.55
N SER A 11 5.22 3.48 -6.66
CA SER A 11 4.25 3.30 -5.59
C SER A 11 4.46 4.27 -4.43
N ALA A 12 3.35 4.67 -3.80
CA ALA A 12 3.38 5.39 -2.53
C ALA A 12 4.10 4.61 -1.43
N LEU A 13 4.14 3.28 -1.53
CA LEU A 13 4.89 2.42 -0.62
C LEU A 13 6.39 2.73 -0.67
N TYR A 14 6.98 2.82 -1.87
CA TYR A 14 8.41 3.06 -2.02
C TYR A 14 8.79 4.48 -1.60
N LYS A 15 7.98 5.50 -1.94
CA LYS A 15 8.19 6.87 -1.45
C LYS A 15 8.11 6.94 0.09
N ARG A 16 7.16 6.22 0.70
CA ARG A 16 7.04 6.13 2.17
C ARG A 16 8.24 5.44 2.81
N THR A 17 8.71 4.34 2.22
CA THR A 17 9.89 3.60 2.71
C THR A 17 11.16 4.44 2.54
N PHE A 18 11.34 5.09 1.39
CA PHE A 18 12.47 5.98 1.14
C PHE A 18 12.53 7.13 2.15
N ARG A 19 11.38 7.73 2.49
CA ARG A 19 11.32 8.75 3.54
C ARG A 19 11.91 8.26 4.86
N ASN A 20 11.68 6.99 5.24
CA ASN A 20 12.26 6.42 6.45
C ASN A 20 13.78 6.27 6.29
N CYS A 21 14.26 5.74 5.16
CA CYS A 21 15.70 5.62 4.87
C CYS A 21 16.40 6.99 4.89
N ALA A 22 15.77 8.02 4.31
CA ALA A 22 16.29 9.39 4.25
C ALA A 22 16.35 10.06 5.63
N ILE A 23 15.40 9.76 6.54
CA ILE A 23 15.46 10.24 7.93
C ILE A 23 16.57 9.52 8.70
N ILE A 24 16.66 8.20 8.59
CA ILE A 24 17.63 7.38 9.34
C ILE A 24 19.07 7.70 8.91
N SER A 25 19.30 7.89 7.61
CA SER A 25 20.60 8.28 7.06
C SER A 25 21.01 9.73 7.36
N GLY A 26 20.09 10.53 7.94
CA GLY A 26 20.33 11.94 8.23
C GLY A 26 20.18 12.87 7.02
N LEU A 27 19.82 12.35 5.84
CA LEU A 27 19.56 13.16 4.65
C LEU A 27 18.40 14.16 4.88
N ILE A 28 17.41 13.76 5.66
CA ILE A 28 16.31 14.63 6.08
C ILE A 28 16.28 14.74 7.59
N GLU A 29 16.71 15.91 8.09
CA GLU A 29 16.57 16.26 9.50
C GLU A 29 15.11 16.56 9.85
N ARG A 30 14.56 15.83 10.83
CA ARG A 30 13.22 16.06 11.40
C ARG A 30 13.20 17.20 12.43
N ARG A 31 14.27 17.32 13.23
CA ARG A 31 14.43 18.32 14.28
C ARG A 31 15.68 19.14 13.99
N SER A 32 15.52 20.44 13.78
CA SER A 32 16.63 21.39 13.73
C SER A 32 16.67 22.19 15.05
N LEU A 33 17.84 22.74 15.39
CA LEU A 33 18.06 23.52 16.61
C LEU A 33 17.09 24.71 16.76
N THR A 34 16.52 25.19 15.66
CA THR A 34 15.63 26.36 15.60
C THR A 34 14.16 26.03 15.29
N ALA A 35 13.84 24.86 14.74
CA ALA A 35 12.47 24.47 14.38
C ALA A 35 12.33 22.97 14.06
N GLU A 36 11.15 22.40 14.34
CA GLU A 36 10.78 21.05 13.87
C GLU A 36 10.11 21.14 12.49
N LYS A 37 10.51 20.28 11.55
CA LYS A 37 9.81 20.17 10.26
C LYS A 37 8.48 19.46 10.46
N THR A 38 7.41 20.02 9.91
CA THR A 38 6.10 19.35 9.92
C THR A 38 6.14 18.06 9.11
N GLY A 39 5.28 17.09 9.46
CA GLY A 39 5.18 15.82 8.72
C GLY A 39 4.99 16.02 7.22
N ARG A 40 4.19 17.02 6.81
CA ARG A 40 3.97 17.38 5.41
C ARG A 40 5.23 17.89 4.71
N GLN A 41 6.03 18.74 5.37
CA GLN A 41 7.30 19.23 4.83
C GLN A 41 8.32 18.09 4.65
N VAL A 42 8.36 17.16 5.60
CA VAL A 42 9.23 15.97 5.52
C VAL A 42 8.84 15.11 4.33
N THR A 43 7.55 14.82 4.14
CA THR A 43 7.06 14.03 2.98
C THR A 43 7.36 14.72 1.66
N PHE A 44 7.06 16.00 1.53
CA PHE A 44 7.35 16.73 0.28
C PHE A 44 8.84 16.69 -0.08
N SER A 45 9.72 16.88 0.91
CA SER A 45 11.17 16.85 0.70
C SER A 45 11.66 15.44 0.32
N SER A 46 11.15 14.39 0.97
CA SER A 46 11.54 13.01 0.65
C SER A 46 11.10 12.60 -0.74
N ASP A 47 9.90 12.99 -1.17
CA ASP A 47 9.37 12.59 -2.47
C ASP A 47 10.17 13.23 -3.61
N LEU A 48 10.51 14.52 -3.48
CA LEU A 48 11.36 15.20 -4.47
C LEU A 48 12.75 14.56 -4.57
N ILE A 49 13.39 14.27 -3.44
CA ILE A 49 14.70 13.63 -3.43
C ILE A 49 14.63 12.23 -4.04
N TYR A 50 13.58 11.46 -3.73
CA TYR A 50 13.36 10.15 -4.33
C TYR A 50 13.26 10.23 -5.86
N ASP A 51 12.44 11.15 -6.36
CA ASP A 51 12.21 11.32 -7.80
C ASP A 51 13.51 11.74 -8.52
N VAL A 52 14.26 12.68 -7.94
CA VAL A 52 15.56 13.13 -8.47
C VAL A 52 16.61 12.01 -8.49
N LEU A 53 16.75 11.26 -7.39
CA LEU A 53 17.69 10.14 -7.34
C LEU A 53 17.31 9.07 -8.35
N ARG A 54 16.02 8.79 -8.53
CA ARG A 54 15.58 7.80 -9.50
C ARG A 54 15.87 8.22 -10.94
N GLU A 55 15.73 9.51 -11.25
CA GLU A 55 16.01 10.04 -12.59
C GLU A 55 17.51 10.10 -12.90
N HIS A 56 18.33 10.51 -11.92
CA HIS A 56 19.72 10.87 -12.17
C HIS A 56 20.75 9.89 -11.59
N GLU A 57 20.41 9.15 -10.54
CA GLU A 57 21.29 8.22 -9.83
C GLU A 57 20.55 6.93 -9.43
N PRO A 58 20.05 6.13 -10.40
CA PRO A 58 19.20 4.96 -10.10
C PRO A 58 19.89 3.90 -9.24
N ASP A 59 21.23 3.82 -9.27
CA ASP A 59 22.03 2.91 -8.45
C ASP A 59 22.34 3.45 -7.04
N HIS A 60 21.75 4.58 -6.64
CA HIS A 60 22.02 5.23 -5.37
C HIS A 60 21.68 4.32 -4.18
N ILE A 61 22.57 4.30 -3.18
CA ILE A 61 22.47 3.35 -2.06
C ILE A 61 21.18 3.48 -1.24
N LEU A 62 20.61 4.68 -1.14
CA LEU A 62 19.32 4.87 -0.46
C LEU A 62 18.15 4.28 -1.25
N LEU A 63 18.21 4.22 -2.58
CA LEU A 63 17.20 3.53 -3.39
C LEU A 63 17.30 2.02 -3.21
N ARG A 64 18.53 1.49 -3.16
CA ARG A 64 18.79 0.07 -2.85
C ARG A 64 18.29 -0.33 -1.46
N ALA A 65 18.60 0.48 -0.44
CA ALA A 65 18.11 0.26 0.92
C ALA A 65 16.58 0.31 0.98
N THR A 66 15.96 1.26 0.26
CA THR A 66 14.50 1.36 0.14
C THR A 66 13.88 0.08 -0.44
N TYR A 67 14.50 -0.46 -1.50
CA TYR A 67 14.06 -1.72 -2.11
C TYR A 67 14.15 -2.89 -1.11
N GLU A 68 15.30 -3.06 -0.44
CA GLU A 68 15.52 -4.14 0.52
C GLU A 68 14.53 -4.07 1.70
N ASP A 69 14.31 -2.88 2.26
CA ASP A 69 13.36 -2.63 3.34
C ASP A 69 11.91 -2.93 2.92
N ALA A 70 11.52 -2.49 1.71
CA ALA A 70 10.18 -2.73 1.19
C ALA A 70 9.95 -4.22 0.86
N ALA A 71 10.94 -4.88 0.27
CA ALA A 71 10.87 -6.27 -0.18
C ALA A 71 10.71 -7.24 0.99
N THR A 72 11.41 -7.00 2.10
CA THR A 72 11.43 -7.88 3.27
C THR A 72 10.41 -7.50 4.33
N GLY A 73 10.26 -6.21 4.62
CA GLY A 73 9.41 -5.74 5.71
C GLY A 73 7.93 -5.64 5.37
N LEU A 74 7.59 -5.17 4.18
CA LEU A 74 6.21 -4.80 3.82
C LEU A 74 5.57 -5.72 2.79
N LEU A 75 6.35 -6.26 1.84
CA LEU A 75 5.81 -7.06 0.73
C LEU A 75 6.03 -8.57 0.88
N ASP A 76 7.04 -9.01 1.63
CA ASP A 76 7.54 -10.39 1.65
C ASP A 76 7.54 -11.03 0.25
N ILE A 77 8.37 -10.46 -0.63
CA ILE A 77 8.44 -10.83 -2.05
C ILE A 77 8.77 -12.32 -2.21
N GLY A 78 9.61 -12.88 -1.33
CA GLY A 78 9.98 -14.29 -1.35
C GLY A 78 8.76 -15.20 -1.11
N ARG A 79 7.98 -14.92 -0.07
CA ARG A 79 6.77 -15.70 0.25
C ARG A 79 5.69 -15.54 -0.80
N LEU A 80 5.52 -14.34 -1.35
CA LEU A 80 4.58 -14.08 -2.45
C LEU A 80 4.98 -14.86 -3.71
N SER A 81 6.25 -14.79 -4.12
CA SER A 81 6.77 -15.52 -5.28
C SER A 81 6.56 -17.04 -5.14
N GLY A 82 6.82 -17.59 -3.95
CA GLY A 82 6.55 -18.99 -3.65
C GLY A 82 5.06 -19.35 -3.73
N ALA A 83 4.18 -18.49 -3.23
CA ALA A 83 2.73 -18.68 -3.32
C ALA A 83 2.24 -18.66 -4.77
N LEU A 84 2.67 -17.66 -5.57
CA LEU A 84 2.31 -17.54 -6.99
C LEU A 84 2.81 -18.73 -7.80
N THR A 85 4.03 -19.20 -7.55
CA THR A 85 4.59 -20.39 -8.20
C THR A 85 3.74 -21.63 -7.91
N ARG A 86 3.30 -21.80 -6.66
CA ARG A 86 2.48 -22.94 -6.23
C ARG A 86 1.09 -22.96 -6.90
N VAL A 87 0.47 -21.80 -7.08
CA VAL A 87 -0.89 -21.70 -7.66
C VAL A 87 -0.90 -21.56 -9.18
N LYS A 88 0.26 -21.37 -9.82
CA LYS A 88 0.37 -21.19 -11.27
C LYS A 88 -0.28 -22.35 -12.02
N GLY A 89 -1.21 -22.04 -12.92
CA GLY A 89 -1.96 -23.03 -13.71
C GLY A 89 -3.08 -23.74 -12.94
N ASN A 90 -3.22 -23.48 -11.64
CA ASN A 90 -4.22 -24.10 -10.76
C ASN A 90 -5.26 -23.08 -10.28
N ILE A 91 -5.64 -22.11 -11.14
CA ILE A 91 -6.63 -21.08 -10.83
C ILE A 91 -7.88 -21.33 -11.68
N THR A 92 -9.01 -21.57 -11.02
CA THR A 92 -10.32 -21.63 -11.65
C THR A 92 -11.04 -20.32 -11.42
N LEU A 93 -11.18 -19.51 -12.48
CA LEU A 93 -11.96 -18.28 -12.42
C LEU A 93 -13.46 -18.62 -12.44
N ARG A 94 -14.23 -18.08 -11.48
CA ARG A 94 -15.69 -18.15 -11.47
C ARG A 94 -16.26 -16.74 -11.34
N ALA A 95 -17.00 -16.32 -12.35
CA ALA A 95 -17.87 -15.16 -12.25
C ALA A 95 -19.10 -15.55 -11.42
N LEU A 96 -19.48 -14.72 -10.46
CA LEU A 96 -20.66 -14.92 -9.62
C LEU A 96 -21.68 -13.86 -9.97
N ASP A 97 -22.96 -14.23 -10.01
CA ASP A 97 -24.07 -13.31 -10.28
C ASP A 97 -24.46 -12.48 -9.04
N ARG A 98 -23.88 -12.80 -7.88
CA ARG A 98 -24.07 -12.10 -6.60
C ARG A 98 -22.76 -12.00 -5.83
N VAL A 99 -22.74 -11.12 -4.83
CA VAL A 99 -21.60 -10.98 -3.91
C VAL A 99 -21.31 -12.30 -3.19
N SER A 100 -20.03 -12.69 -3.13
CA SER A 100 -19.61 -13.85 -2.32
C SER A 100 -19.62 -13.50 -0.83
N PRO A 101 -20.06 -14.39 0.08
CA PRO A 101 -19.89 -14.19 1.52
C PRO A 101 -18.45 -13.89 1.93
N LEU A 102 -17.46 -14.44 1.23
CA LEU A 102 -16.04 -14.18 1.47
C LEU A 102 -15.59 -12.76 1.05
N ALA A 103 -16.34 -12.08 0.19
CA ALA A 103 -16.03 -10.74 -0.28
C ALA A 103 -16.61 -9.63 0.63
N VAL A 104 -17.65 -9.93 1.43
CA VAL A 104 -18.34 -8.94 2.27
C VAL A 104 -17.39 -8.15 3.16
N PRO A 105 -16.46 -8.75 3.94
CA PRO A 105 -15.55 -7.97 4.78
C PRO A 105 -14.69 -7.00 3.98
N ALA A 106 -14.21 -7.41 2.81
CA ALA A 106 -13.36 -6.56 1.96
C ALA A 106 -14.15 -5.39 1.35
N LEU A 107 -15.41 -5.60 0.98
CA LEU A 107 -16.28 -4.55 0.44
C LEU A 107 -16.63 -3.50 1.51
N LEU A 108 -16.80 -3.90 2.77
CA LEU A 108 -17.09 -2.99 3.87
C LEU A 108 -15.90 -2.10 4.24
N GLU A 109 -14.68 -2.62 4.18
CA GLU A 109 -13.49 -1.81 4.42
C GLU A 109 -13.33 -0.69 3.38
N ILE A 110 -13.63 -0.96 2.10
CA ILE A 110 -13.63 0.06 1.04
C ILE A 110 -14.66 1.16 1.33
N SER A 111 -15.85 0.77 1.79
CA SER A 111 -16.92 1.71 2.16
C SER A 111 -16.53 2.59 3.36
N LYS A 112 -15.81 2.05 4.35
CA LYS A 112 -15.29 2.82 5.50
C LYS A 112 -14.33 3.92 5.07
N GLU A 113 -13.39 3.61 4.18
CA GLU A 113 -12.39 4.59 3.70
C GLU A 113 -13.05 5.76 2.95
N MET A 114 -14.13 5.50 2.19
CA MET A 114 -14.86 6.52 1.42
C MET A 114 -15.68 7.48 2.30
N VAL A 115 -16.06 7.05 3.50
CA VAL A 115 -17.10 7.69 4.32
C VAL A 115 -16.51 8.48 5.50
N ALA A 116 -15.19 8.61 5.60
CA ALA A 116 -14.50 9.33 6.67
C ALA A 116 -15.01 10.79 6.85
N GLY A 117 -15.94 10.97 7.78
CA GLY A 117 -16.64 12.18 8.21
C GLY A 117 -17.59 11.86 9.38
N GLU A 118 -17.88 12.83 10.26
CA GLU A 118 -18.40 12.63 11.64
C GLU A 118 -19.80 11.98 11.83
N ALA A 119 -20.45 11.42 10.80
CA ALA A 119 -21.84 10.96 10.97
C ALA A 119 -22.31 9.86 9.99
N HIS A 120 -21.67 8.67 9.98
CA HIS A 120 -22.14 7.58 9.08
C HIS A 120 -21.96 6.13 9.58
N GLU A 121 -21.77 5.89 10.89
CA GLU A 121 -21.75 4.51 11.40
C GLU A 121 -23.06 3.75 11.08
N ASP A 122 -24.21 4.42 11.21
CA ASP A 122 -25.52 3.82 10.93
C ASP A 122 -25.67 3.42 9.44
N ILE A 123 -25.16 4.24 8.53
CA ILE A 123 -25.25 3.98 7.08
C ILE A 123 -24.31 2.86 6.67
N LEU A 124 -23.16 2.75 7.33
CA LEU A 124 -22.26 1.64 7.13
C LEU A 124 -22.87 0.32 7.67
N HIS A 125 -23.58 0.37 8.80
CA HIS A 125 -24.27 -0.78 9.36
C HIS A 125 -25.40 -1.27 8.46
N GLU A 126 -26.20 -0.35 7.90
CA GLU A 126 -27.26 -0.70 6.93
C GLU A 126 -26.68 -1.31 5.66
N ALA A 127 -25.57 -0.77 5.14
CA ALA A 127 -24.87 -1.32 3.99
C ALA A 127 -24.30 -2.73 4.27
N GLU A 128 -23.83 -2.97 5.49
CA GLU A 128 -23.38 -4.29 5.97
C GLU A 128 -24.53 -5.30 5.98
N GLU A 129 -25.68 -4.96 6.56
CA GLU A 129 -26.84 -5.85 6.60
C GLU A 129 -27.31 -6.24 5.18
N VAL A 130 -27.37 -5.27 4.26
CA VAL A 130 -27.76 -5.52 2.86
C VAL A 130 -26.76 -6.44 2.15
N LEU A 131 -25.46 -6.18 2.29
CA LEU A 131 -24.41 -7.01 1.68
C LEU A 131 -24.39 -8.43 2.23
N ILE A 132 -24.60 -8.60 3.53
CA ILE A 132 -24.69 -9.93 4.16
C ILE A 132 -25.93 -10.67 3.67
N ALA A 133 -27.08 -9.99 3.61
CA ALA A 133 -28.33 -10.60 3.15
C ALA A 133 -28.23 -11.08 1.69
N GLU A 134 -27.66 -10.26 0.80
CA GLU A 134 -27.43 -10.64 -0.60
C GLU A 134 -26.47 -11.83 -0.70
N ALA A 135 -25.37 -11.82 0.05
CA ALA A 135 -24.35 -12.87 -0.01
C ALA A 135 -24.84 -14.21 0.56
N MET A 136 -25.67 -14.18 1.60
CA MET A 136 -26.18 -15.36 2.33
C MET A 136 -27.51 -15.88 1.79
N ALA A 137 -28.11 -15.21 0.80
CA ALA A 137 -29.32 -15.69 0.14
C ALA A 137 -29.07 -17.10 -0.44
N VAL A 138 -29.91 -18.07 -0.04
CA VAL A 138 -29.92 -19.41 -0.61
C VAL A 138 -30.80 -19.38 -1.86
N ASP A 139 -30.38 -20.07 -2.92
CA ASP A 139 -31.16 -20.21 -4.16
C ASP A 139 -32.52 -20.89 -3.93
#